data_AF-F7XVJ0-F1
#
_entry.id   AF-F7XVJ0-F1
#
_cell.length_a   1.000
_cell.length_b   1.000
_cell.length_c   1.000
_cell.angle_alpha   90.00
_cell.angle_beta   90.00
_cell.angle_gamma   90.00
#
_symmetry.space_group_name_H-M   'P 1'
#
loop_
_entity.id
_entity.type
_entity.pdbx_description
1 polymer ?
#
loop_
_entity_poly.entity_id
_entity_poly.type
_entity_poly.pdbx_seq_one_letter_code
_entity_poly.pdbx_strand_id
1 'polypeptide(L)'
;MNVIIGAEHANNYLGKIYVIFGKSSFESPLEGSSLNGTNGFLLSNGIAKDGYAGISVSSVGGASMVMVKDDIYLGASGADPSSRTDAGQVCVIFGKSSFTSPLELSSLNGINGLHYRRKHSL
;
A
#
# COMPACT_ATOMS: atom_id res chain seq x y z
N MET A 1 -12.32 8.01 12.03
CA MET A 1 -11.47 8.37 10.88
C MET A 1 -10.34 7.36 10.82
N ASN A 2 -10.08 6.77 9.64
CA ASN A 2 -8.92 5.91 9.44
C ASN A 2 -7.69 6.78 9.11
N VAL A 3 -6.50 6.31 9.44
CA VAL A 3 -5.24 7.04 9.22
C VAL A 3 -4.33 6.21 8.33
N ILE A 4 -3.66 6.87 7.40
CA ILE A 4 -2.63 6.26 6.56
C ILE A 4 -1.32 6.99 6.78
N ILE A 5 -0.26 6.26 7.08
CA ILE A 5 1.08 6.81 7.31
C ILE A 5 2.05 6.16 6.33
N GLY A 6 2.76 6.98 5.55
CA GLY A 6 3.87 6.55 4.71
C GLY A 6 5.22 6.77 5.40
N ALA A 7 6.10 5.79 5.31
CA ALA A 7 7.51 5.89 5.70
C ALA A 7 8.37 5.51 4.48
N GLU A 8 8.48 6.45 3.54
CA GLU A 8 9.07 6.26 2.21
C GLU A 8 10.52 5.74 2.20
N HIS A 9 11.35 6.14 3.16
CA HIS A 9 12.76 5.75 3.23
C HIS A 9 13.02 4.56 4.15
N ALA A 10 11.98 3.96 4.74
CA ALA A 10 12.13 2.75 5.54
C ALA A 10 12.49 1.55 4.63
N ASN A 11 13.10 0.51 5.22
CA ASN A 11 13.37 -0.76 4.56
C ASN A 11 14.18 -0.61 3.25
N ASN A 12 15.35 0.03 3.30
CA ASN A 12 16.22 0.27 2.13
C ASN A 12 15.51 0.98 0.96
N TYR A 13 14.74 2.03 1.24
CA TYR A 13 13.95 2.78 0.25
C TYR A 13 12.80 2.00 -0.40
N LEU A 14 12.52 0.77 0.05
CA LEU A 14 11.32 0.04 -0.35
C LEU A 14 10.05 0.68 0.23
N GLY A 15 10.20 1.46 1.30
CA GLY A 15 9.12 2.16 1.97
C GLY A 15 8.25 1.23 2.83
N LYS A 16 7.49 1.82 3.73
CA LYS A 16 6.44 1.14 4.52
C LYS A 16 5.19 1.99 4.55
N ILE A 17 4.04 1.35 4.49
CA ILE A 17 2.75 2.04 4.63
C ILE A 17 1.96 1.40 5.77
N TYR A 18 1.52 2.21 6.73
CA TYR A 18 0.68 1.77 7.83
C TYR A 18 -0.73 2.26 7.58
N VAL A 19 -1.68 1.33 7.53
CA VAL A 19 -3.11 1.63 7.50
C VAL A 19 -3.65 1.36 8.89
N ILE A 20 -4.19 2.39 9.54
CA ILE A 20 -4.67 2.34 10.92
C ILE A 20 -6.18 2.56 10.90
N PHE A 21 -6.93 1.60 11.45
CA PHE A 21 -8.39 1.70 11.51
C PHE A 21 -8.83 2.60 12.65
N GLY A 22 -9.82 3.45 12.36
CA GLY A 22 -10.31 4.44 13.29
C GLY A 22 -10.91 3.81 14.54
N LYS A 23 -10.46 4.30 15.71
CA LYS A 23 -11.06 3.98 17.01
C LYS A 23 -11.17 5.25 17.86
N SER A 24 -11.84 5.16 19.01
CA SER A 24 -12.08 6.28 19.93
C SER A 24 -10.81 6.79 20.61
N SER A 25 -9.76 5.96 20.74
CA SER A 25 -8.47 6.34 21.34
C SER A 25 -7.33 5.47 20.81
N PHE A 26 -6.14 6.06 20.66
CA PHE A 26 -4.91 5.35 20.26
C PHE A 26 -3.88 5.38 21.39
N GLU A 27 -3.02 4.37 21.44
CA GLU A 27 -1.81 4.42 22.26
C GLU A 27 -0.83 5.43 21.63
N SER A 28 0.01 6.06 22.47
CA SER A 28 1.01 7.02 22.03
C SER A 28 2.30 6.79 22.83
N PRO A 29 3.39 6.32 22.20
CA PRO A 29 3.50 6.00 20.77
C PRO A 29 2.66 4.77 20.38
N LEU A 30 2.15 4.76 19.14
CA LEU A 30 1.59 3.57 18.51
C LEU A 30 2.72 2.85 17.77
N GLU A 31 3.02 1.62 18.18
CA GLU A 31 4.05 0.81 17.54
C GLU A 31 3.50 0.12 16.28
N GLY A 32 4.18 0.26 15.14
CA GLY A 32 3.74 -0.38 13.89
C GLY A 32 3.65 -1.92 13.98
N SER A 33 4.42 -2.53 14.90
CA SER A 33 4.36 -3.95 15.22
C SER A 33 3.10 -4.37 15.98
N SER A 34 2.35 -3.43 16.56
CA SER A 34 1.08 -3.70 17.24
C SER A 34 -0.10 -3.85 16.26
N LEU A 35 0.11 -3.58 14.96
CA LEU A 35 -0.91 -3.74 13.94
C LEU A 35 -1.12 -5.21 13.60
N ASN A 36 -2.35 -5.70 13.78
CA ASN A 36 -2.67 -7.14 13.76
C ASN A 36 -3.77 -7.53 12.76
N GLY A 37 -4.20 -6.61 11.90
CA GLY A 37 -5.26 -6.82 10.93
C GLY A 37 -6.62 -6.29 11.33
N THR A 38 -6.92 -6.26 12.63
CA THR A 38 -8.22 -5.78 13.16
C THR A 38 -8.17 -4.33 13.64
N ASN A 39 -6.98 -3.86 14.02
CA ASN A 39 -6.71 -2.45 14.38
C ASN A 39 -5.99 -1.68 13.25
N GLY A 40 -5.68 -2.34 12.15
CA GLY A 40 -4.85 -1.82 11.07
C GLY A 40 -3.83 -2.87 10.60
N PHE A 41 -3.03 -2.52 9.60
CA PHE A 41 -2.01 -3.41 9.06
C PHE A 41 -0.86 -2.64 8.41
N LEU A 42 0.30 -3.31 8.33
CA LEU A 42 1.47 -2.85 7.60
C LEU A 42 1.45 -3.39 6.17
N LEU A 43 1.60 -2.52 5.17
CA LEU A 43 2.10 -2.88 3.85
C LEU A 43 3.63 -2.79 3.90
N SER A 44 4.26 -3.96 3.95
CA SER A 44 5.71 -4.14 4.14
C SER A 44 6.54 -3.70 2.94
N ASN A 45 5.93 -3.66 1.75
CA ASN A 45 6.57 -3.39 0.48
C ASN A 45 5.70 -2.49 -0.41
N GLY A 46 6.36 -1.68 -1.23
CA GLY A 46 5.71 -0.87 -2.27
C GLY A 46 5.27 -1.66 -3.48
N ILE A 47 4.61 -0.98 -4.40
CA ILE A 47 4.22 -1.56 -5.68
C ILE A 47 5.44 -1.87 -6.56
N ALA A 48 6.56 -1.16 -6.41
CA ALA A 48 7.76 -1.38 -7.22
C ALA A 48 9.05 -1.37 -6.40
N LYS A 49 10.06 -2.09 -6.92
CA LYS A 49 11.38 -2.31 -6.30
C LYS A 49 12.16 -1.01 -6.05
N ASP A 50 11.82 0.05 -6.76
CA ASP A 50 12.35 1.43 -6.60
C ASP A 50 11.22 2.48 -6.54
N GLY A 51 9.96 2.03 -6.55
CA GLY A 51 8.79 2.89 -6.40
C GLY A 51 8.43 2.98 -4.93
N TYR A 52 9.04 3.95 -4.26
CA TYR A 52 8.88 4.27 -2.84
C TYR A 52 7.47 3.95 -2.32
N ALA A 53 7.33 2.97 -1.42
CA ALA A 53 6.06 2.75 -0.72
C ALA A 53 5.88 3.82 0.34
N GLY A 54 5.13 4.85 0.00
CA GLY A 54 4.80 5.89 0.95
C GLY A 54 3.80 6.83 0.32
N ILE A 55 2.86 7.31 1.13
CA ILE A 55 2.20 8.56 0.81
C ILE A 55 3.28 9.64 0.95
N SER A 56 3.96 9.97 -0.14
CA SER A 56 4.46 11.32 -0.31
C SER A 56 3.39 12.06 -1.09
N VAL A 57 2.79 13.09 -0.49
CA VAL A 57 1.92 14.03 -1.23
C VAL A 57 2.77 14.82 -2.27
N SER A 58 4.09 14.76 -2.13
CA SER A 58 5.13 15.07 -3.10
C SER A 58 6.42 14.59 -2.43
N SER A 59 7.38 13.90 -3.00
CA SER A 59 7.93 13.93 -4.36
C SER A 59 8.86 12.72 -4.53
N VAL A 60 9.10 12.36 -5.79
CA VAL A 60 9.98 11.30 -6.31
C VAL A 60 9.34 9.89 -6.30
N GLY A 61 9.08 9.34 -7.50
CA GLY A 61 8.57 7.97 -7.74
C GLY A 61 7.05 7.79 -7.95
N GLY A 62 6.23 8.82 -7.69
CA GLY A 62 4.84 8.89 -8.16
C GLY A 62 3.88 7.86 -7.54
N ALA A 63 4.15 7.38 -6.31
CA ALA A 63 3.22 6.54 -5.58
C ALA A 63 2.11 7.37 -4.90
N SER A 64 0.86 6.95 -5.06
CA SER A 64 -0.31 7.58 -4.46
C SER A 64 -1.21 6.50 -3.85
N MET A 65 -1.81 6.80 -2.70
CA MET A 65 -2.74 5.87 -2.05
C MET A 65 -3.96 6.59 -1.51
N VAL A 66 -5.14 5.99 -1.69
CA VAL A 66 -6.39 6.50 -1.15
C VAL A 66 -7.27 5.35 -0.66
N MET A 67 -7.95 5.58 0.45
CA MET A 67 -9.04 4.72 0.90
C MET A 67 -10.37 5.27 0.40
N VAL A 68 -11.16 4.42 -0.27
CA VAL A 68 -12.53 4.74 -0.67
C VAL A 68 -13.43 3.65 -0.12
N LYS A 69 -14.29 4.03 0.84
CA LYS A 69 -14.97 3.09 1.75
C LYS A 69 -13.93 2.26 2.51
N ASP A 70 -13.89 0.95 2.29
CA ASP A 70 -12.97 0.01 2.92
C ASP A 70 -11.89 -0.49 1.94
N ASP A 71 -12.00 -0.13 0.66
CA ASP A 71 -11.03 -0.51 -0.38
C ASP A 71 -9.86 0.48 -0.39
N ILE A 72 -8.67 -0.05 -0.63
CA ILE A 72 -7.44 0.74 -0.76
C ILE A 72 -6.96 0.69 -2.20
N TYR A 73 -6.80 1.86 -2.79
CA TYR A 73 -6.31 2.04 -4.14
C TYR A 73 -4.89 2.58 -4.03
N LEU A 74 -3.94 1.84 -4.61
CA LEU A 74 -2.54 2.19 -4.62
C LEU A 74 -2.09 2.29 -6.08
N GLY A 75 -1.59 3.45 -6.48
CA GLY A 75 -1.02 3.67 -7.80
C GLY A 75 0.46 4.03 -7.66
N ALA A 76 1.31 3.51 -8.53
CA ALA A 76 2.70 3.90 -8.65
C ALA A 76 3.00 4.16 -10.12
N SER A 77 3.14 5.43 -10.51
CA SER A 77 3.32 5.79 -11.92
C SER A 77 4.71 5.42 -12.45
N GLY A 78 5.75 5.48 -11.62
CA GLY A 78 7.12 5.08 -11.98
C GLY A 78 7.43 3.60 -11.71
N ALA A 79 6.40 2.76 -11.58
CA ALA A 79 6.61 1.33 -11.39
C ALA A 79 7.00 0.65 -12.71
N ASP A 80 7.87 -0.37 -12.61
CA ASP A 80 8.38 -1.15 -13.74
C ASP A 80 7.79 -2.58 -13.81
N PRO A 81 6.46 -2.76 -13.90
CA PRO A 81 5.86 -4.08 -13.90
C PRO A 81 6.27 -4.86 -15.15
N SER A 82 6.78 -6.07 -14.92
CA SER A 82 7.27 -6.98 -15.97
C SER A 82 8.44 -6.39 -16.75
N SER A 83 9.36 -5.69 -16.06
CA SER A 83 10.58 -5.10 -16.64
C SER A 83 10.30 -4.04 -17.71
N ARG A 84 9.17 -3.33 -17.59
CA ARG A 84 8.80 -2.24 -18.49
C ARG A 84 8.96 -0.92 -17.77
N THR A 85 9.99 -0.17 -18.12
CA THR A 85 10.33 1.12 -17.52
C THR A 85 9.14 2.08 -17.53
N ASP A 86 8.80 2.64 -16.37
CA ASP A 86 7.74 3.63 -16.12
C ASP A 86 6.36 3.22 -16.67
N ALA A 87 6.10 1.92 -16.83
CA ALA A 87 4.82 1.46 -17.35
C ALA A 87 3.65 1.70 -16.37
N GLY A 88 3.98 1.98 -15.12
CA GLY A 88 3.04 2.24 -14.04
C GLY A 88 2.29 0.98 -13.61
N GLN A 89 1.89 0.95 -12.35
CA GLN A 89 1.10 -0.14 -11.81
C GLN A 89 0.07 0.38 -10.82
N VAL A 90 -1.12 -0.23 -10.85
CA VAL A 90 -2.19 0.05 -9.90
C VAL A 90 -2.56 -1.26 -9.23
N CYS A 91 -2.78 -1.19 -7.92
CA CYS A 91 -3.31 -2.29 -7.13
C CYS A 91 -4.55 -1.81 -6.39
N VAL A 92 -5.52 -2.69 -6.25
CA VAL A 92 -6.67 -2.47 -5.38
C VAL A 92 -6.66 -3.57 -4.34
N ILE A 93 -6.74 -3.19 -3.08
CA ILE A 93 -6.91 -4.11 -1.96
C ILE A 93 -8.38 -4.00 -1.55
N PHE A 94 -9.09 -5.12 -1.55
CA PHE A 94 -10.51 -5.11 -1.19
C PHE A 94 -10.69 -5.06 0.32
N GLY A 95 -11.63 -4.23 0.75
CA GLY A 95 -12.02 -4.04 2.13
C GLY A 95 -12.52 -5.31 2.77
N LYS A 96 -12.12 -5.54 4.02
CA LYS A 96 -12.53 -6.69 4.83
C LYS A 96 -12.43 -6.35 6.30
N SER A 97 -13.08 -7.17 7.13
CA SER A 97 -13.10 -7.00 8.58
C SER A 97 -11.75 -7.24 9.26
N SER A 98 -10.82 -7.93 8.60
CA SER A 98 -9.47 -8.16 9.11
C SER A 98 -8.45 -8.41 8.00
N PHE A 99 -7.23 -7.92 8.18
CA PHE A 99 -6.10 -8.08 7.26
C PHE A 99 -4.99 -8.95 7.85
N THR A 100 -4.11 -9.46 7.00
CA THR A 100 -2.82 -9.96 7.49
C THR A 100 -1.93 -8.74 7.74
N SER A 101 -1.11 -8.77 8.79
CA SER A 101 -0.12 -7.73 9.07
C SER A 101 1.23 -8.41 9.32
N PRO A 102 2.23 -8.24 8.44
CA PRO A 102 2.19 -7.45 7.21
C PRO A 102 1.29 -8.05 6.12
N LEU A 103 0.68 -7.19 5.29
CA LEU A 103 0.03 -7.57 4.04
C LEU A 103 1.05 -7.43 2.90
N GLU A 104 1.31 -8.54 2.22
CA GLU A 104 2.14 -8.56 1.03
C GLU A 104 1.30 -8.33 -0.23
N LEU A 105 1.66 -7.35 -1.06
CA LEU A 105 0.95 -7.07 -2.31
C LEU A 105 1.00 -8.26 -3.29
N SER A 106 2.03 -9.11 -3.20
CA SER A 106 2.12 -10.35 -4.00
C SER A 106 1.07 -11.39 -3.62
N SER A 107 0.41 -11.25 -2.47
CA SER A 107 -0.67 -12.14 -2.03
C SER A 107 -2.03 -11.82 -2.65
N LEU A 108 -2.13 -10.76 -3.46
CA LEU A 108 -3.37 -10.36 -4.11
C LEU A 108 -3.77 -11.37 -5.20
N ASN A 109 -4.97 -11.92 -5.10
CA ASN A 109 -5.39 -13.10 -5.87
C ASN A 109 -6.80 -13.01 -6.51
N GLY A 110 -7.39 -11.82 -6.53
CA GLY A 110 -8.75 -11.57 -7.03
C GLY A 110 -9.85 -11.68 -5.98
N ILE A 111 -9.59 -12.32 -4.83
CA ILE A 111 -10.53 -12.38 -3.70
C ILE A 111 -10.23 -11.27 -2.69
N ASN A 112 -8.95 -11.04 -2.39
CA ASN A 112 -8.49 -10.03 -1.44
C ASN A 112 -8.04 -8.71 -2.12
N GLY A 113 -8.08 -8.66 -3.45
CA GLY A 113 -7.65 -7.52 -4.25
C GLY A 113 -7.06 -7.96 -5.58
N LEU A 114 -6.58 -7.00 -6.37
CA LEU A 114 -6.04 -7.24 -7.70
C LEU A 114 -4.86 -6.33 -8.03
N HIS A 115 -4.02 -6.82 -8.95
CA HIS A 115 -3.11 -5.97 -9.71
C HIS A 115 -3.77 -5.59 -11.02
N TYR A 116 -4.00 -4.30 -11.22
CA TYR A 116 -4.41 -3.78 -12.51
C TYR A 116 -3.17 -3.55 -13.39
N ARG A 117 -3.19 -4.17 -14.56
CA ARG A 117 -2.17 -4.00 -15.61
C ARG A 117 -2.89 -3.71 -16.91
N ARG A 118 -2.50 -2.63 -17.60
CA ARG A 118 -3.04 -2.35 -18.93
C ARG A 118 -2.57 -3.45 -19.89
N LYS A 119 -3.51 -4.20 -20.48
CA LYS A 119 -3.24 -5.11 -21.59
C LYS A 119 -2.98 -4.26 -22.84
N HIS A 120 -1.81 -4.37 -23.45
CA HIS A 120 -1.60 -3.84 -24.79
C HIS A 120 -1.91 -4.98 -25.78
N SER A 121 -2.96 -4.81 -26.56
CA SER A 121 -3.08 -5.51 -27.83
C SER A 121 -2.09 -4.84 -28.79
N LEU A 122 -1.25 -5.62 -29.45
CA LEU A 122 -0.52 -5.19 -30.64
C LEU A 122 -1.50 -5.12 -31.82
#